data_AF-A0A856MQ45-F1
#
_entry.id   AF-A0A856MQ45-F1
#
_cell.length_a   1.000
_cell.length_b   1.000
_cell.length_c   1.000
_cell.angle_alpha   90.00
_cell.angle_beta   90.00
_cell.angle_gamma   90.00
#
_symmetry.space_group_name_H-M   'P 1'
#
loop_
_entity.id
_entity.type
_entity.pdbx_description
1 polymer ?
#
loop_
_entity_poly.entity_id
_entity_poly.type
_entity_poly.pdbx_seq_one_letter_code
_entity_poly.pdbx_strand_id
1 'polypeptide(L)'
;MFLELLTFPISGPLGGIIWLGEQLLERANAELDDEQNLQKQLLALQLAFDIGEISEEDFEIQEEELLLKIQAMEEAEEESG
;
A
#
# COMPACT_ATOMS: atom_id res chain seq x y z
N MET A 1 4.08 -4.53 28.57
CA MET A 1 5.45 -4.27 29.09
C MET A 1 5.60 -2.76 29.32
N PHE A 2 6.37 -2.29 30.30
CA PHE A 2 6.37 -0.86 30.69
C PHE A 2 6.88 0.11 29.59
N LEU A 3 7.61 -0.39 28.58
CA LEU A 3 8.09 0.40 27.45
C LEU A 3 6.98 0.83 26.48
N GLU A 4 5.92 0.03 26.32
CA GLU A 4 4.81 0.34 25.40
C GLU A 4 4.01 1.59 25.83
N LEU A 5 4.00 1.90 27.12
CA LEU A 5 3.34 3.09 27.66
C LEU A 5 4.12 4.38 27.38
N LEU A 6 5.45 4.29 27.21
CA LEU A 6 6.31 5.45 26.93
C LEU A 6 6.24 5.88 25.46
N THR A 7 6.05 4.93 24.53
CA THR A 7 5.87 5.23 23.10
C THR A 7 4.41 5.45 22.71
N PHE A 8 3.47 5.15 23.61
CA PHE A 8 2.02 5.23 23.40
C PHE A 8 1.51 6.50 22.68
N PRO A 9 1.93 7.74 23.01
CA PRO A 9 1.43 8.93 22.31
C PRO A 9 1.83 9.00 20.84
N ILE A 10 2.84 8.24 20.41
CA ILE A 10 3.35 8.20 19.02
C ILE A 10 2.92 6.89 18.33
N SER A 11 3.04 5.76 19.01
CA SER A 11 2.69 4.45 18.45
C SER A 11 1.18 4.22 18.33
N GLY A 12 0.36 4.87 19.16
CA GLY A 12 -1.10 4.81 19.07
C GLY A 12 -1.67 5.39 17.77
N PRO A 13 -1.30 6.63 17.40
CA PRO A 13 -1.66 7.20 16.10
C PRO A 13 -1.17 6.39 14.89
N LEU A 14 0.10 5.92 14.92
CA LEU A 14 0.69 5.14 13.82
C LEU A 14 -0.03 3.81 13.59
N GLY A 15 -0.34 3.07 14.67
CA GLY A 15 -1.12 1.84 14.55
C GLY A 15 -2.53 2.07 13.98
N GLY A 16 -3.11 3.25 14.20
CA GLY A 16 -4.39 3.64 13.62
C GLY A 16 -4.32 3.90 12.10
N ILE A 17 -3.21 4.46 11.61
CA ILE A 17 -3.02 4.71 10.18
C ILE A 17 -2.74 3.40 9.44
N ILE A 18 -1.92 2.51 10.01
CA ILE A 18 -1.68 1.16 9.48
C ILE A 18 -3.00 0.37 9.36
N TRP A 19 -3.81 0.36 10.41
CA TRP A 19 -5.13 -0.28 10.38
C TRP A 19 -6.06 0.31 9.30
N LEU A 20 -6.00 1.64 9.10
CA LEU A 20 -6.75 2.30 8.02
C LEU A 20 -6.22 1.92 6.64
N GLY A 21 -4.90 1.78 6.48
CA GLY A 21 -4.25 1.29 5.26
C GLY A 21 -4.68 -0.13 4.91
N GLU A 22 -4.62 -1.05 5.87
CA GLU A 22 -5.09 -2.44 5.72
C GLU A 22 -6.56 -2.47 5.28
N GLN A 23 -7.41 -1.67 5.94
CA GLN A 23 -8.85 -1.64 5.62
C GLN A 23 -9.17 -0.98 4.28
N LEU A 24 -8.35 -0.01 3.86
CA LEU A 24 -8.44 0.62 2.54
C LEU A 24 -8.03 -0.36 1.44
N LEU A 25 -6.95 -1.13 1.67
CA LEU A 25 -6.46 -2.16 0.77
C LEU A 25 -7.48 -3.30 0.62
N GLU A 26 -8.12 -3.69 1.73
CA GLU A 26 -9.19 -4.69 1.74
C GLU A 26 -10.43 -4.22 0.95
N ARG A 27 -10.73 -2.91 0.94
CA ARG A 27 -11.83 -2.34 0.16
C ARG A 27 -11.47 -2.03 -1.29
N ALA A 28 -10.21 -1.71 -1.58
CA ALA A 28 -9.73 -1.51 -2.95
C ALA A 28 -9.96 -2.78 -3.79
N ASN A 29 -9.77 -3.95 -3.16
CA ASN A 29 -10.04 -5.28 -3.72
C ASN A 29 -11.52 -5.62 -3.94
N ALA A 30 -12.47 -4.82 -3.45
CA ALA A 30 -13.87 -5.25 -3.40
C ALA A 30 -14.71 -4.92 -4.65
N GLU A 31 -14.46 -3.82 -5.38
CA GLU A 31 -15.42 -3.35 -6.44
C GLU A 31 -14.83 -2.48 -7.58
N LEU A 32 -13.50 -2.44 -7.79
CA LEU A 32 -12.89 -1.63 -8.86
C LEU A 32 -12.23 -2.51 -9.91
N ASP A 33 -12.15 -1.99 -11.14
CA ASP A 33 -11.37 -2.59 -12.23
C ASP A 33 -9.94 -2.86 -11.77
N ASP A 34 -9.37 -4.00 -12.16
CA ASP A 34 -8.14 -4.53 -11.59
C ASP A 34 -6.97 -3.54 -11.75
N GLU A 35 -6.94 -2.79 -12.85
CA GLU A 35 -5.97 -1.71 -13.11
C GLU A 35 -6.11 -0.52 -12.14
N GLN A 36 -7.33 0.00 -11.97
CA GLN A 36 -7.57 1.12 -11.06
C GLN A 36 -7.30 0.76 -9.60
N ASN A 37 -7.42 -0.52 -9.26
CA ASN A 37 -7.07 -1.02 -7.94
C ASN A 37 -5.55 -0.97 -7.72
N LEU A 38 -4.75 -1.46 -8.68
CA LEU A 38 -3.29 -1.42 -8.57
C LEU A 38 -2.73 0.00 -8.52
N GLN A 39 -3.24 0.93 -9.35
CA GLN A 39 -2.80 2.32 -9.30
C GLN A 39 -3.08 2.99 -7.93
N LYS A 40 -4.21 2.65 -7.29
CA LYS A 40 -4.55 3.15 -5.94
C LYS A 40 -3.63 2.56 -4.87
N GLN A 41 -3.28 1.28 -4.99
CA GLN A 41 -2.34 0.65 -4.07
C GLN A 41 -0.95 1.29 -4.17
N LEU A 42 -0.49 1.66 -5.38
CA LEU A 42 0.78 2.36 -5.59
C LEU A 42 0.79 3.74 -4.92
N LEU A 43 -0.30 4.50 -5.06
CA LEU A 43 -0.45 5.80 -4.39
C LEU A 43 -0.44 5.67 -2.86
N ALA A 44 -1.10 4.64 -2.32
CA ALA A 44 -1.12 4.38 -0.88
C ALA A 44 0.27 4.01 -0.36
N LEU A 45 1.02 3.19 -1.11
CA LEU A 45 2.39 2.81 -0.81
C LEU A 45 3.32 4.04 -0.78
N GLN A 46 3.20 4.94 -1.76
CA GLN A 46 3.94 6.21 -1.81
C GLN A 46 3.66 7.08 -0.58
N LEU A 47 2.39 7.23 -0.20
CA LEU A 47 2.01 8.02 0.96
C LEU A 47 2.58 7.43 2.26
N ALA A 48 2.56 6.11 2.41
CA ALA A 48 3.12 5.42 3.57
C ALA A 48 4.64 5.64 3.67
N PHE A 49 5.35 5.65 2.54
CA PHE A 49 6.77 6.01 2.50
C PHE A 49 7.00 7.48 2.86
N ASP A 50 6.24 8.40 2.25
CA ASP A 50 6.38 9.85 2.45
C ASP A 50 6.19 10.27 3.91
N ILE A 51 5.31 9.58 4.66
CA ILE A 51 5.08 9.84 6.09
C ILE A 51 6.02 9.04 7.01
N GLY A 52 6.91 8.23 6.45
CA GLY A 52 7.90 7.43 7.16
C GLY A 52 7.34 6.21 7.89
N GLU A 53 6.21 5.67 7.42
CA GLU A 53 5.63 4.43 7.96
C GLU A 53 6.35 3.17 7.48
N ILE A 54 6.92 3.22 6.28
CA ILE A 54 7.72 2.14 5.70
C ILE A 54 9.14 2.62 5.37
N SER A 55 10.10 1.69 5.35
CA SER A 55 11.46 1.99 4.94
C SER A 55 11.55 2.16 3.42
N GLU A 56 12.62 2.80 2.95
CA GLU A 56 12.92 2.92 1.50
C GLU A 56 13.08 1.54 0.85
N GLU A 57 13.76 0.60 1.53
CA GLU A 57 13.93 -0.78 1.05
C GLU A 57 12.58 -1.52 0.92
N ASP A 58 11.71 -1.38 1.92
CA ASP A 58 10.37 -1.98 1.88
C ASP A 58 9.48 -1.33 0.81
N PHE A 59 9.64 -0.02 0.58
CA PHE A 59 8.95 0.72 -0.46
C PHE A 59 9.37 0.23 -1.84
N GLU A 60 10.67 0.18 -2.13
CA GLU A 60 11.20 -0.24 -3.44
C GLU A 60 10.77 -1.65 -3.83
N ILE A 61 10.83 -2.61 -2.90
CA ILE A 61 10.41 -4.00 -3.14
C ILE A 61 8.92 -4.06 -3.51
N GLN A 62 8.07 -3.39 -2.73
CA GLN A 62 6.63 -3.42 -2.96
C GLN A 62 6.22 -2.61 -4.21
N GLU A 63 6.93 -1.53 -4.50
CA GLU A 63 6.71 -0.70 -5.68
C GLU A 63 6.99 -1.51 -6.96
N GLU A 64 8.13 -2.21 -7.01
CA GLU A 64 8.49 -3.08 -8.13
C GLU A 64 7.44 -4.17 -8.36
N GLU A 65 6.99 -4.84 -7.29
CA GLU A 65 5.95 -5.87 -7.40
C GLU A 65 4.62 -5.34 -7.96
N LEU A 66 4.23 -4.12 -7.59
CA LEU A 66 3.01 -3.50 -8.13
C LEU A 66 3.17 -3.12 -9.59
N LEU A 67 4.31 -2.51 -9.96
CA LEU A 67 4.58 -2.08 -11.32
C LEU A 67 4.61 -3.28 -12.28
N LEU A 68 5.19 -4.41 -11.87
CA LEU A 68 5.18 -5.65 -12.66
C LEU A 68 3.76 -6.19 -12.89
N LYS A 69 2.87 -6.08 -11.90
CA LYS A 69 1.46 -6.49 -12.05
C LYS A 69 0.72 -5.58 -13.03
N ILE A 70 0.94 -4.27 -12.96
CA ILE A 70 0.36 -3.31 -13.90
C ILE A 70 0.79 -3.63 -15.33
N GLN A 71 2.10 -3.80 -15.55
CA GLN A 71 2.64 -4.13 -16.86
C GLN A 71 2.05 -5.44 -17.41
N ALA A 72 1.93 -6.48 -16.59
CA ALA A 72 1.35 -7.75 -17.03
C ALA A 72 -0.14 -7.63 -17.43
N MET A 73 -0.90 -6.73 -16.82
CA MET A 73 -2.28 -6.46 -17.22
C MET A 73 -2.36 -5.66 -18.51
N GLU A 74 -1.54 -4.62 -18.65
CA GLU A 74 -1.45 -3.82 -19.88
C GLU A 74 -1.09 -4.71 -21.08
N GLU A 75 -0.11 -5.61 -20.93
CA GLU A 75 0.26 -6.58 -21.97
C GLU A 75 -0.90 -7.53 -22.31
N ALA A 76 -1.65 -7.99 -21.31
CA ALA A 76 -2.81 -8.87 -21.52
C ALA A 76 -3.96 -8.16 -22.24
N GLU A 77 -4.20 -6.88 -21.96
CA GLU A 77 -5.19 -6.06 -22.66
C GLU A 77 -4.80 -5.82 -24.13
N GLU A 78 -3.53 -5.52 -24.39
CA GLU A 78 -3.01 -5.34 -25.76
C GLU A 78 -3.12 -6.61 -26.61
N GLU A 79 -2.88 -7.80 -26.03
CA GLU A 79 -3.04 -9.08 -26.74
C GLU A 79 -4.52 -9.47 -26.98
N SER A 80 -5.44 -8.91 -26.21
CA SER A 80 -6.87 -9.22 -26.24
C SER A 80 -7.70 -8.32 -27.18
N GLY A 81 -7.12 -7.20 -27.65
CA GLY A 81 -7.76 -6.20 -28.52
C GLY A 81 -7.53 -6.41 -30.02
#